data_AF-A0A8J9YIH2-F1
#
_entry.id   AF-A0A8J9YIH2-F1
#
_cell.length_a   1.000
_cell.length_b   1.000
_cell.length_c   1.000
_cell.angle_alpha   90.00
_cell.angle_beta   90.00
_cell.angle_gamma   90.00
#
_symmetry.space_group_name_H-M   'P 1'
#
loop_
_entity.id
_entity.type
_entity.pdbx_description
1 polymer ?
#
loop_
_entity_poly.entity_id
_entity_poly.type
_entity_poly.pdbx_seq_one_letter_code
_entity_poly.pdbx_strand_id
1 'polypeptide(L)'
;MLLPAPARPDAASPAAHGGAELVPAEAAAELRRLYLSGGELLRELWRCFPPPGAAPAPAPRPAALHDALLRFRNVKLRPFEEKMLRDLTPLATSLTRHLNQMIDTACAKYALWLQRQAKLR
;
A
#
# COMPACT_ATOMS: atom_id res chain seq x y z
N MET A 1 -9.60 -15.93 -67.80
CA MET A 1 -8.58 -14.86 -67.71
C MET A 1 -9.34 -13.55 -67.62
N LEU A 2 -9.42 -12.79 -66.53
CA LEU A 2 -8.64 -12.66 -65.29
C LEU A 2 -9.62 -12.68 -64.09
N LEU A 3 -9.25 -13.39 -63.03
CA LEU A 3 -9.89 -13.30 -61.71
C LEU A 3 -9.23 -12.13 -60.94
N PRO A 4 -9.96 -11.20 -60.31
CA PRO A 4 -9.31 -10.19 -59.47
C PRO A 4 -8.86 -10.78 -58.13
N ALA A 5 -7.64 -10.38 -57.73
CA ALA A 5 -6.92 -10.80 -56.54
C ALA A 5 -7.58 -10.35 -55.21
N PRO A 6 -7.30 -11.01 -54.07
CA PRO A 6 -7.97 -10.75 -52.80
C PRO A 6 -7.56 -9.43 -52.16
N ALA A 7 -8.56 -8.65 -51.73
CA ALA A 7 -8.38 -7.49 -50.86
C ALA A 7 -7.75 -7.92 -49.53
N ARG A 8 -6.58 -7.37 -49.20
CA ARG A 8 -5.94 -7.50 -47.88
C ARG A 8 -6.46 -6.43 -46.92
N PRO A 9 -6.32 -6.67 -45.61
CA PRO A 9 -7.22 -6.21 -44.57
C PRO A 9 -6.74 -4.88 -43.99
N ASP A 10 -7.62 -3.89 -43.94
CA ASP A 10 -7.46 -2.76 -43.02
C ASP A 10 -8.83 -2.16 -42.72
N ALA A 11 -9.44 -2.65 -41.65
CA ALA A 11 -10.48 -1.94 -40.95
C ALA A 11 -10.36 -2.39 -39.50
N ALA A 12 -9.55 -1.62 -38.78
CA ALA A 12 -9.36 -1.62 -37.35
C ALA A 12 -10.54 -2.23 -36.59
N SER A 13 -10.33 -3.44 -36.08
CA SER A 13 -11.10 -3.93 -34.94
C SER A 13 -10.97 -2.87 -33.84
N PRO A 14 -12.07 -2.29 -33.31
CA PRO A 14 -11.99 -1.63 -32.03
C PRO A 14 -11.72 -2.76 -31.04
N ALA A 15 -10.44 -3.00 -30.75
CA ALA A 15 -10.02 -3.68 -29.55
C ALA A 15 -10.60 -2.85 -28.41
N ALA A 16 -11.82 -3.22 -27.99
CA ALA A 16 -12.35 -2.86 -26.71
C ALA A 16 -11.29 -3.31 -25.71
N HIS A 17 -10.57 -2.32 -25.17
CA HIS A 17 -9.51 -2.54 -24.21
C HIS A 17 -10.17 -3.19 -23.00
N GLY A 18 -10.06 -4.51 -22.92
CA GLY A 18 -10.59 -5.29 -21.82
C GLY A 18 -9.98 -4.81 -20.51
N GLY A 19 -10.82 -4.23 -19.66
CA GLY A 19 -10.71 -4.34 -18.20
C GLY A 19 -9.50 -3.71 -17.50
N ALA A 20 -8.77 -2.78 -18.12
CA ALA A 20 -7.62 -2.14 -17.47
C ALA A 20 -8.00 -0.91 -16.61
N GLU A 21 -9.19 -0.33 -16.78
CA GLU A 21 -9.54 0.95 -16.15
C GLU A 21 -10.59 0.83 -15.04
N LEU A 22 -10.35 -0.08 -14.08
CA LEU A 22 -11.17 -0.15 -12.87
C LEU A 22 -10.72 0.86 -11.80
N VAL A 23 -9.54 1.47 -11.96
CA VAL A 23 -9.00 2.48 -11.05
C VAL A 23 -8.53 3.69 -11.85
N PRO A 24 -9.03 4.91 -11.57
CA PRO A 24 -8.56 6.14 -12.21
C PRO A 24 -7.05 6.30 -12.05
N ALA A 25 -6.35 6.77 -13.09
CA ALA A 25 -4.91 6.94 -13.07
C ALA A 25 -4.41 7.81 -11.89
N GLU A 26 -5.19 8.83 -11.51
CA GLU A 26 -4.91 9.68 -10.36
C GLU A 26 -4.96 8.92 -9.03
N ALA A 27 -5.95 8.04 -8.86
CA ALA A 27 -6.09 7.18 -7.69
C ALA A 27 -4.95 6.16 -7.60
N ALA A 28 -4.53 5.59 -8.73
CA ALA A 28 -3.37 4.69 -8.78
C ALA A 28 -2.06 5.43 -8.40
N ALA A 29 -1.87 6.65 -8.88
CA ALA A 29 -0.71 7.47 -8.53
C ALA A 29 -0.71 7.90 -7.05
N GLU A 30 -1.88 8.19 -6.47
CA GLU A 30 -2.06 8.47 -5.05
C GLU A 30 -1.78 7.23 -4.20
N LEU A 31 -2.33 6.08 -4.57
CA LEU A 31 -2.08 4.80 -3.90
C LEU A 31 -0.59 4.44 -3.90
N ARG A 32 0.10 4.60 -5.04
CA ARG A 32 1.55 4.39 -5.12
C ARG A 32 2.32 5.27 -4.12
N ARG A 33 1.93 6.54 -3.97
CA ARG A 33 2.55 7.47 -2.99
C ARG A 33 2.31 7.01 -1.55
N LEU A 34 1.11 6.48 -1.26
CA LEU A 34 0.81 5.88 0.06
C LEU A 34 1.70 4.67 0.34
N TYR A 35 1.88 3.76 -0.62
CA TYR A 35 2.76 2.60 -0.45
C TYR A 35 4.23 2.98 -0.27
N LEU A 36 4.74 3.95 -1.03
CA LEU A 36 6.12 4.41 -0.89
C LEU A 36 6.36 5.04 0.49
N SER A 37 5.50 5.98 0.89
CA SER A 37 5.68 6.67 2.16
C SER A 37 5.38 5.80 3.38
N GLY A 38 4.33 4.97 3.34
CA GLY A 38 4.02 4.00 4.38
C GLY A 38 5.08 2.89 4.46
N GLY A 39 5.60 2.44 3.32
CA GLY A 39 6.66 1.45 3.23
C GLY A 39 7.96 1.89 3.89
N GLU A 40 8.36 3.16 3.71
CA GLU A 40 9.55 3.70 4.38
C GLU A 40 9.36 3.76 5.90
N LEU A 41 8.19 4.19 6.39
CA LEU A 41 7.88 4.18 7.83
C LEU A 41 7.93 2.76 8.41
N LEU A 42 7.33 1.80 7.72
CA LEU A 42 7.37 0.39 8.09
C LEU A 42 8.81 -0.11 8.11
N ARG A 43 9.60 0.15 7.07
CA ARG A 43 11.00 -0.30 6.97
C ARG A 43 11.83 0.23 8.13
N GLU A 44 11.74 1.52 8.44
CA GLU A 44 12.47 2.11 9.55
C GLU A 44 12.01 1.58 10.90
N LEU A 45 10.71 1.32 11.07
CA LEU A 45 10.18 0.67 12.27
C LEU A 45 10.71 -0.76 12.41
N TRP A 46 10.75 -1.55 11.33
CA TRP A 46 11.27 -2.92 11.33
C TRP A 46 12.76 -2.98 11.72
N ARG A 47 13.57 -1.99 11.32
CA ARG A 47 14.97 -1.88 11.72
C ARG A 47 15.17 -1.67 13.22
N CYS A 48 14.14 -1.20 13.93
CA CYS A 48 14.21 -1.04 15.38
C CYS A 48 14.02 -2.36 16.14
N PHE A 49 13.58 -3.43 15.46
CA PHE A 49 13.40 -4.75 16.05
C PHE A 49 14.61 -5.64 15.71
N PRO A 50 15.63 -5.72 16.57
CA PRO A 50 16.80 -6.55 16.30
C PRO A 50 16.42 -8.05 16.23
N PRO A 51 17.21 -8.86 15.50
CA PRO A 51 17.16 -10.31 15.62
C PRO A 51 17.51 -10.74 17.06
N PRO A 52 17.09 -11.95 17.49
CA PRO A 52 17.46 -12.47 18.81
C PRO A 52 19.00 -12.43 18.96
N GLY A 53 19.49 -11.74 20.00
CA GLY A 53 20.92 -11.60 20.28
C GLY A 53 21.58 -10.28 19.87
N ALA A 54 20.88 -9.38 19.17
CA ALA A 54 21.38 -8.04 18.85
C ALA A 54 20.82 -6.95 19.78
N ALA A 55 21.60 -5.88 19.99
CA ALA A 55 21.24 -4.78 20.89
C ALA A 55 19.97 -4.05 20.40
N PRO A 56 19.02 -3.72 21.29
CA PRO A 56 17.82 -2.97 20.92
C PRO A 56 18.16 -1.56 20.43
N ALA A 57 17.37 -1.07 19.47
CA ALA A 57 17.44 0.32 19.05
C ALA A 57 17.16 1.27 20.23
N PRO A 58 17.75 2.49 20.25
CA PRO A 58 17.57 3.43 21.35
C PRO A 58 16.09 3.82 21.51
N ALA A 59 15.66 3.90 22.77
CA ALA A 59 14.26 3.88 23.18
C ALA A 59 13.37 5.12 22.89
N PRO A 60 13.76 6.23 22.24
CA PRO A 60 12.76 7.14 21.67
C PRO A 60 12.42 6.80 20.21
N ARG A 61 13.33 6.15 19.46
CA ARG A 61 13.17 5.92 18.02
C ARG A 61 11.97 5.03 17.64
N PRO A 62 11.76 3.84 18.25
CA PRO A 62 10.65 2.97 17.85
C PRO A 62 9.28 3.55 18.22
N ALA A 63 9.19 4.28 19.34
CA ALA A 63 7.97 4.96 19.76
C ALA A 63 7.57 6.08 18.79
N ALA A 64 8.54 6.93 18.39
CA ALA A 64 8.31 8.00 17.42
C ALA A 64 7.88 7.45 16.04
N LEU A 65 8.49 6.36 15.59
CA LEU A 65 8.13 5.71 14.32
C LEU A 65 6.74 5.06 14.36
N HIS A 66 6.39 4.41 15.47
CA HIS A 66 5.05 3.86 15.66
C HIS A 66 3.98 4.96 15.64
N ASP A 67 4.21 6.06 16.35
CA ASP A 67 3.30 7.21 16.35
C ASP A 67 3.18 7.87 14.97
N ALA A 68 4.29 8.02 14.24
CA ALA A 68 4.28 8.49 12.85
C ALA A 68 3.48 7.56 11.93
N LEU A 69 3.55 6.24 12.12
CA LEU A 69 2.78 5.26 11.36
C LEU A 69 1.26 5.38 11.63
N LEU A 70 0.87 5.59 12.89
CA LEU A 70 -0.54 5.83 13.24
C LEU A 70 -1.05 7.14 12.67
N ARG A 71 -0.25 8.21 12.73
CA ARG A 71 -0.59 9.50 12.10
C ARG A 71 -0.71 9.35 10.58
N PHE A 72 0.19 8.60 9.93
CA PHE A 72 0.10 8.30 8.50
C PHE A 72 -1.23 7.62 8.15
N ARG A 73 -1.65 6.62 8.93
CA ARG A 73 -2.94 5.94 8.75
C ARG A 73 -4.11 6.93 8.82
N ASN A 74 -4.14 7.79 9.83
CA ASN A 74 -5.28 8.69 10.05
C ASN A 74 -5.31 9.90 9.10
N VAL A 75 -4.15 10.42 8.71
CA VAL A 75 -4.06 11.67 7.94
C VAL A 75 -3.95 11.43 6.44
N LYS A 76 -3.44 10.27 6.00
CA LYS A 76 -3.25 9.97 4.57
C LYS A 76 -4.10 8.80 4.10
N LEU A 77 -4.05 7.68 4.82
CA LEU A 77 -4.75 6.46 4.39
C LEU A 77 -6.26 6.61 4.51
N ARG A 78 -6.76 7.08 5.65
CA ARG A 78 -8.21 7.28 5.89
C ARG A 78 -8.87 8.22 4.87
N PRO A 79 -8.33 9.42 4.59
CA PRO A 79 -8.93 10.30 3.58
C PRO A 79 -8.92 9.70 2.18
N PHE A 80 -7.88 8.94 1.82
CA PHE A 80 -7.85 8.22 0.55
C PHE A 80 -8.93 7.15 0.48
N GLU A 81 -9.12 6.36 1.54
CA GLU A 81 -10.19 5.36 1.63
C GLU A 81 -11.58 5.98 1.50
N GLU A 82 -11.82 7.10 2.19
CA GLU A 82 -13.08 7.83 2.13
C GLU A 82 -13.36 8.39 0.73
N LYS A 83 -12.33 8.92 0.06
CA LYS A 83 -12.42 9.38 -1.34
C LYS A 83 -12.75 8.21 -2.28
N MET A 84 -12.02 7.11 -2.17
CA MET A 84 -12.22 5.94 -3.02
C MET A 84 -13.55 5.25 -2.78
N LEU A 85 -14.08 5.25 -1.55
CA LEU A 85 -15.40 4.72 -1.27
C LEU A 85 -16.49 5.55 -2.00
N ARG A 86 -16.32 6.85 -2.14
CA ARG A 86 -17.28 7.67 -2.90
C ARG A 86 -17.22 7.40 -4.40
N ASP A 87 -16.02 7.19 -4.93
CA ASP A 87 -15.79 7.16 -6.38
C ASP A 87 -15.82 5.74 -6.98
N LEU A 88 -15.49 4.69 -6.21
CA LEU A 88 -15.16 3.36 -6.73
C LEU A 88 -15.73 2.19 -5.90
N THR A 89 -16.82 2.38 -5.15
CA THR A 89 -17.42 1.27 -4.38
C THR A 89 -17.81 0.12 -5.32
N PRO A 90 -17.42 -1.16 -5.04
CA PRO A 90 -16.77 -1.71 -3.83
C PRO A 90 -15.25 -1.95 -3.92
N LEU A 91 -14.58 -1.53 -4.99
CA LEU A 91 -13.16 -1.81 -5.24
C LEU A 91 -12.24 -1.14 -4.20
N ALA A 92 -12.65 0.03 -3.72
CA ALA A 92 -11.91 0.86 -2.75
C ALA A 92 -11.36 0.08 -1.55
N THR A 93 -12.19 -0.75 -0.92
CA THR A 93 -11.84 -1.52 0.29
C THR A 93 -10.77 -2.57 0.02
N SER A 94 -10.68 -3.08 -1.22
CA SER A 94 -9.68 -4.05 -1.61
C SER A 94 -8.32 -3.41 -1.90
N LEU A 95 -8.30 -2.15 -2.36
CA LEU A 95 -7.08 -1.43 -2.74
C LEU A 95 -6.16 -1.14 -1.53
N THR A 96 -6.77 -0.77 -0.40
CA THR A 96 -6.01 -0.41 0.82
C THR A 96 -5.91 -1.54 1.84
N ARG A 97 -6.57 -2.68 1.60
CA ARG A 97 -6.57 -3.84 2.51
C ARG A 97 -5.15 -4.26 2.88
N HIS A 98 -4.28 -4.42 1.88
CA HIS A 98 -2.92 -4.87 2.11
C HIS A 98 -2.11 -3.86 2.95
N LEU A 99 -2.22 -2.56 2.63
CA LEU A 99 -1.54 -1.51 3.39
C LEU A 99 -2.00 -1.47 4.86
N ASN A 100 -3.30 -1.63 5.12
CA ASN A 100 -3.82 -1.76 6.48
C ASN A 100 -3.24 -2.98 7.20
N GLN A 101 -3.22 -4.15 6.55
CA GLN A 101 -2.63 -5.37 7.14
C GLN A 101 -1.16 -5.20 7.52
N MET A 102 -0.36 -4.51 6.68
CA MET A 102 1.04 -4.22 7.01
C MET A 102 1.16 -3.32 8.23
N ILE A 103 0.33 -2.28 8.33
CA ILE A 103 0.30 -1.37 9.48
C ILE A 103 -0.10 -2.13 10.75
N ASP A 104 -1.18 -2.90 10.72
CA ASP A 104 -1.66 -3.66 11.87
C ASP A 104 -0.61 -4.68 12.36
N THR A 105 0.08 -5.34 11.42
CA THR A 105 1.18 -6.27 11.73
C THR A 105 2.34 -5.55 12.44
N ALA A 106 2.71 -4.37 11.97
CA ALA A 106 3.77 -3.58 12.59
C ALA A 106 3.39 -3.08 13.99
N CYS A 107 2.13 -2.65 14.18
CA CYS A 107 1.59 -2.28 15.48
C CYS A 107 1.61 -3.46 16.47
N ALA A 108 1.18 -4.64 16.04
CA ALA A 108 1.22 -5.85 16.85
C ALA A 108 2.65 -6.22 17.26
N LYS A 109 3.60 -6.12 16.32
CA LYS A 109 5.03 -6.34 16.61
C LYS A 109 5.56 -5.35 17.64
N TYR A 110 5.23 -4.06 17.49
CA TYR A 110 5.64 -3.01 18.41
C TYR A 110 5.10 -3.26 19.82
N ALA A 111 3.81 -3.62 19.95
CA ALA A 111 3.20 -3.95 21.24
C ALA A 111 3.91 -5.14 21.92
N LEU A 112 4.20 -6.21 21.17
CA LEU A 112 4.94 -7.36 21.70
C LEU A 112 6.37 -6.99 22.12
N TRP A 113 7.05 -6.15 21.34
CA TRP A 113 8.39 -5.66 21.68
C TRP A 113 8.36 -4.83 22.95
N LEU A 114 7.38 -3.93 23.11
CA LEU A 114 7.21 -3.11 24.30
C LEU A 114 7.01 -3.98 25.55
N GLN A 115 6.19 -5.03 25.45
CA GLN A 115 6.00 -6.00 26.53
C GLN A 115 7.31 -6.73 26.90
N ARG A 116 8.15 -7.07 25.92
CA ARG A 116 9.46 -7.70 26.19
C ARG A 116 10.42 -6.75 26.88
N GLN A 117 10.48 -5.49 26.44
CA GLN A 117 11.29 -4.45 27.08
C GLN A 117 10.85 -4.20 28.51
N ALA A 118 9.55 -4.20 28.78
CA ALA A 118 9.01 -4.05 30.13
C ALA A 118 9.38 -5.21 31.08
N LYS A 119 9.54 -6.43 30.55
CA LYS A 119 9.97 -7.61 31.34
C LYS A 119 11.48 -7.67 31.59
N LEU A 120 12.27 -6.93 30.80
CA LEU A 120 13.73 -6.84 30.94
C LEU A 120 14.16 -5.68 31.86
N ARG A 121 13.23 -4.82 32.25
CA ARG A 121 13.39 -3.75 33.24
C ARG A 121 12.93 -4.22 34.59
#